data_AF-A0A177M152-F1
#
_entry.id   AF-A0A177M152-F1
#
_cell.length_a   1.000
_cell.length_b   1.000
_cell.length_c   1.000
_cell.angle_alpha   90.00
_cell.angle_beta   90.00
_cell.angle_gamma   90.00
#
_symmetry.space_group_name_H-M   'P 1'
#
loop_
_entity.id
_entity.type
_entity.pdbx_description
1 polymer ?
#
loop_
_entity_poly.entity_id
_entity_poly.type
_entity_poly.pdbx_seq_one_letter_code
_entity_poly.pdbx_strand_id
1 'polypeptide(L)'
;MKTRKTSYLFATLIVSALTIAGCSSDEAEAPKASAGTAKKAVHRIDSGEATEPEKRQFEKEFSAKCVARELKNSNNKDVDEKRFQESCDCIAEHIMKDLSEIDAEKYLEDHEDTHTLQIKFDAAAYFCLQNKPQPKGPHLFGKP
;
A
#
# COMPACT_ATOMS: atom_id res chain seq x y z
N MET A 1 -4.06 48.37 31.25
CA MET A 1 -3.10 49.17 30.47
C MET A 1 -2.63 48.36 29.28
N LYS A 2 -2.49 49.00 28.12
CA LYS A 2 -2.49 48.41 26.78
C LYS A 2 -1.09 48.59 26.17
N THR A 3 -0.42 47.50 25.83
CA THR A 3 0.86 47.49 25.10
C THR A 3 0.70 46.53 23.93
N ARG A 4 0.25 47.06 22.79
CA ARG A 4 1.04 47.46 21.61
C ARG A 4 1.34 46.28 20.68
N LYS A 5 0.50 46.19 19.65
CA LYS A 5 0.69 45.43 18.41
C LYS A 5 1.97 45.91 17.71
N THR A 6 2.80 44.99 17.25
CA THR A 6 3.80 45.25 16.20
C THR A 6 3.55 44.29 15.06
N SER A 7 2.96 44.87 14.01
CA SER A 7 2.86 44.32 12.66
C SER A 7 4.26 44.27 12.06
N TYR A 8 4.68 43.10 11.57
CA TYR A 8 5.74 42.99 10.57
C TYR A 8 5.20 42.17 9.41
N LEU A 9 4.63 42.90 8.45
CA LEU A 9 4.59 42.50 7.05
C LEU A 9 6.04 42.40 6.57
N PHE A 10 6.53 41.18 6.36
CA PHE A 10 7.66 40.93 5.47
C PHE A 10 7.22 39.87 4.46
N ALA A 11 6.76 40.38 3.33
CA ALA A 11 6.69 39.63 2.09
C ALA A 11 8.11 39.44 1.57
N THR A 12 8.61 38.21 1.56
CA THR A 12 9.74 37.81 0.72
C THR A 12 9.40 36.51 0.03
N LEU A 13 8.99 36.70 -1.21
CA LEU A 13 8.90 35.75 -2.30
C LEU A 13 10.33 35.27 -2.60
N ILE A 14 10.65 33.99 -2.33
CA ILE A 14 11.82 33.34 -2.92
C ILE A 14 11.41 32.01 -3.54
N VAL A 15 11.59 32.03 -4.85
CA VAL A 15 11.46 31.03 -5.89
C VAL A 15 11.98 29.65 -5.51
N SER A 16 11.21 28.66 -5.95
CA SER A 16 11.46 27.23 -6.01
C SER A 16 12.84 26.90 -6.61
N ALA A 17 13.65 26.14 -5.88
CA ALA A 17 14.64 25.26 -6.48
C ALA A 17 14.24 23.83 -6.13
N LEU A 18 13.44 23.22 -7.01
CA LEU A 18 13.37 21.76 -7.10
C LEU A 18 14.76 21.29 -7.55
N THR A 19 15.63 20.94 -6.62
CA THR A 19 16.71 20.02 -6.95
C THR A 19 16.12 18.63 -6.88
N ILE A 20 15.66 18.16 -8.03
CA ILE A 20 15.52 16.73 -8.29
C ILE A 20 16.94 16.18 -8.10
N ALA A 21 17.24 15.61 -6.95
CA ALA A 21 18.33 14.66 -6.83
C ALA A 21 17.89 13.41 -7.58
N GLY A 22 17.90 13.51 -8.91
CA GLY A 22 17.93 12.35 -9.77
C GLY A 22 19.26 11.66 -9.50
N CYS A 23 19.20 10.49 -8.90
CA CYS A 23 20.35 9.60 -8.71
C CYS A 23 20.73 8.97 -10.07
N SER A 24 21.16 9.81 -11.00
CA SER A 24 21.74 9.40 -12.28
C SER A 24 23.05 10.17 -12.43
N SER A 25 24.05 9.70 -11.68
CA SER A 25 25.44 10.14 -11.84
C SER A 25 26.05 9.26 -12.93
N ASP A 26 26.15 9.82 -14.13
CA ASP A 26 26.92 9.27 -15.24
C ASP A 26 28.38 9.68 -15.02
N GLU A 27 29.21 8.75 -14.56
CA GLU A 27 30.67 8.90 -14.54
C GLU A 27 31.26 7.66 -15.22
N ALA A 28 31.85 7.89 -16.40
CA ALA A 28 32.43 6.87 -17.23
C ALA A 28 33.92 6.68 -16.92
N GLU A 29 34.28 5.50 -16.40
CA GLU A 29 35.60 4.87 -16.56
C GLU A 29 35.46 3.34 -16.71
N ALA A 30 36.34 2.75 -17.53
CA ALA A 30 36.14 1.51 -18.29
C ALA A 30 36.60 0.20 -17.60
N PRO A 31 36.63 -0.95 -18.33
CA PRO A 31 35.82 -2.13 -18.08
C PRO A 31 36.49 -3.16 -17.15
N LYS A 32 35.70 -3.75 -16.25
CA LYS A 32 36.01 -5.07 -15.67
C LYS A 32 35.04 -6.09 -16.21
N ALA A 33 35.55 -6.96 -17.09
CA ALA A 33 34.88 -8.17 -17.49
C ALA A 33 34.55 -9.00 -16.25
N SER A 34 33.28 -9.02 -15.89
CA SER A 34 32.68 -10.07 -15.08
C SER A 34 31.53 -10.61 -15.91
N ALA A 35 31.66 -11.87 -16.32
CA ALA A 35 30.57 -12.65 -16.89
C ALA A 35 29.54 -12.93 -15.80
N GLY A 36 28.76 -11.91 -15.44
CA GLY A 36 27.49 -12.06 -14.76
C GLY A 36 26.42 -12.02 -15.84
N THR A 37 25.66 -13.11 -15.99
CA THR A 37 24.47 -13.15 -16.83
C THR A 37 23.55 -12.00 -16.40
N ALA A 38 23.61 -10.88 -17.13
CA ALA A 38 22.62 -9.84 -17.04
C ALA A 38 21.29 -10.48 -17.41
N LYS A 39 20.44 -10.77 -16.41
CA LYS A 39 19.01 -10.95 -16.68
C LYS A 39 18.61 -9.67 -17.39
N LYS A 40 18.35 -9.75 -18.70
CA LYS A 40 17.78 -8.64 -19.45
C LYS A 40 16.57 -8.19 -18.64
N ALA A 41 16.57 -6.93 -18.20
CA ALA A 41 15.35 -6.23 -17.89
C ALA A 41 14.57 -6.14 -19.20
N VAL A 42 13.84 -7.22 -19.51
CA VAL A 42 12.77 -7.17 -20.48
C VAL A 42 11.76 -6.24 -19.83
N HIS A 43 11.54 -5.07 -20.42
CA HIS A 43 10.30 -4.34 -20.19
C HIS A 43 9.17 -5.28 -20.61
N ARG A 44 8.70 -6.11 -19.66
CA ARG A 44 7.51 -6.93 -19.83
C ARG A 44 6.37 -5.93 -19.84
N ILE A 45 5.90 -5.61 -21.05
CA ILE A 45 4.65 -4.88 -21.18
C ILE A 45 3.58 -5.79 -20.58
N ASP A 46 2.92 -5.25 -19.56
CA ASP A 46 1.88 -5.88 -18.76
C ASP A 46 0.86 -6.57 -19.66
N SER A 47 0.69 -7.89 -19.52
CA SER A 47 -0.21 -8.64 -20.41
C SER A 47 -0.93 -9.81 -19.76
N GLY A 48 -0.89 -9.94 -18.42
CA GLY A 48 -1.46 -11.10 -17.75
C GLY A 48 -2.00 -10.80 -16.35
N GLU A 49 -3.17 -11.37 -16.06
CA GLU A 49 -3.56 -11.61 -14.67
C GLU A 49 -2.67 -12.70 -14.07
N ALA A 50 -2.41 -12.61 -12.78
CA ALA A 50 -1.76 -13.67 -12.03
C ALA A 50 -2.53 -14.99 -12.18
N THR A 51 -1.80 -16.09 -12.21
CA THR A 51 -2.41 -17.42 -12.28
C THR A 51 -3.18 -17.72 -10.98
N GLU A 52 -4.17 -18.61 -11.06
CA GLU A 52 -4.92 -19.07 -9.89
C GLU A 52 -4.08 -19.55 -8.69
N PRO A 53 -2.98 -20.33 -8.86
CA PRO A 53 -2.11 -20.65 -7.74
C PRO A 53 -1.40 -19.43 -7.15
N GLU A 54 -0.93 -18.48 -7.97
CA GLU A 54 -0.30 -17.24 -7.50
C GLU A 54 -1.30 -16.37 -6.75
N LYS A 55 -2.53 -16.22 -7.27
CA LYS A 55 -3.62 -15.51 -6.58
C LYS A 55 -3.89 -16.10 -5.19
N ARG A 56 -3.99 -17.42 -5.08
CA ARG A 56 -4.18 -18.12 -3.78
C ARG A 56 -2.98 -18.01 -2.85
N GLN A 57 -1.77 -17.96 -3.38
CA GLN A 57 -0.56 -17.77 -2.57
C GLN A 57 -0.50 -16.33 -2.06
N PHE A 58 -0.72 -15.36 -2.95
CA PHE A 58 -0.82 -13.95 -2.62
C PHE A 58 -1.84 -13.72 -1.51
N GLU A 59 -3.05 -14.25 -1.65
CA GLU A 59 -4.13 -14.09 -0.67
C GLU A 59 -3.68 -14.52 0.75
N LYS A 60 -3.10 -15.72 0.85
CA LYS A 60 -2.59 -16.27 2.13
C LYS A 60 -1.47 -15.43 2.72
N GLU A 61 -0.47 -15.09 1.90
CA GLU A 61 0.69 -14.33 2.38
C GLU A 61 0.33 -12.89 2.73
N PHE A 62 -0.54 -12.27 1.92
CA PHE A 62 -1.06 -10.94 2.17
C PHE A 62 -1.84 -10.88 3.47
N SER A 63 -2.80 -11.78 3.66
CA SER A 63 -3.58 -11.81 4.89
C SER A 63 -2.68 -12.03 6.11
N ALA A 64 -1.76 -12.99 6.06
CA ALA A 64 -0.84 -13.26 7.18
C ALA A 64 0.06 -12.06 7.52
N LYS A 65 0.66 -11.39 6.52
CA LYS A 65 1.49 -10.19 6.73
C LYS A 65 0.65 -9.03 7.26
N CYS A 66 -0.57 -8.86 6.75
CA CYS A 66 -1.52 -7.85 7.22
C CYS A 66 -1.85 -8.06 8.70
N VAL A 67 -2.28 -9.26 9.10
CA VAL A 67 -2.60 -9.58 10.50
C VAL A 67 -1.40 -9.38 11.41
N ALA A 68 -0.22 -9.84 11.00
CA ALA A 68 1.02 -9.66 11.77
C ALA A 68 1.36 -8.16 11.98
N ARG A 69 1.14 -7.32 10.96
CA ARG A 69 1.34 -5.87 11.05
C ARG A 69 0.36 -5.23 12.03
N GLU A 70 -0.92 -5.55 11.94
CA GLU A 70 -1.95 -4.98 12.81
C GLU A 70 -1.79 -5.44 14.26
N LEU A 71 -1.36 -6.69 14.49
CA LEU A 71 -1.12 -7.23 15.83
C LEU A 71 0.16 -6.72 16.50
N LYS A 72 1.10 -6.13 15.75
CA LYS A 72 2.42 -5.74 16.25
C LYS A 72 2.36 -4.89 17.52
N ASN A 73 1.36 -4.01 17.62
CA ASN A 73 1.17 -3.10 18.75
C ASN A 73 -0.13 -3.36 19.55
N SER A 74 -0.78 -4.51 19.34
CA SER A 74 -1.99 -4.86 20.09
C SER A 74 -1.65 -5.27 21.53
N ASN A 75 -2.40 -4.74 22.49
CA ASN A 75 -2.35 -5.14 23.90
C ASN A 75 -3.28 -6.34 24.21
N ASN A 76 -4.11 -6.76 23.25
CA ASN A 76 -5.09 -7.84 23.41
C ASN A 76 -5.13 -8.72 22.15
N LYS A 77 -4.00 -9.41 21.92
CA LYS A 77 -3.74 -10.13 20.66
C LYS A 77 -4.80 -11.18 20.35
N ASP A 78 -5.23 -11.97 21.32
CA ASP A 78 -6.17 -13.08 21.11
C ASP A 78 -7.56 -12.60 20.63
N VAL A 79 -7.99 -11.42 21.09
CA VAL A 79 -9.26 -10.81 20.66
C VAL A 79 -9.09 -10.08 19.34
N ASP A 80 -8.00 -9.33 19.19
CA ASP A 80 -7.75 -8.50 18.03
C ASP A 80 -7.39 -9.33 16.78
N GLU A 81 -6.74 -10.48 16.95
CA GLU A 81 -6.33 -11.37 15.87
C GLU A 81 -7.52 -11.78 15.01
N LYS A 82 -8.62 -12.21 15.63
CA LYS A 82 -9.83 -12.59 14.88
C LYS A 82 -10.41 -11.44 14.07
N ARG A 83 -10.46 -10.24 14.66
CA ARG A 83 -10.98 -9.04 13.99
C ARG A 83 -10.09 -8.62 12.82
N PHE A 84 -8.77 -8.68 13.01
CA PHE A 84 -7.82 -8.35 11.96
C PHE A 84 -7.81 -9.41 10.86
N GLN A 85 -7.94 -10.69 11.21
CA GLN A 85 -8.07 -11.79 10.25
C GLN A 85 -9.25 -11.55 9.32
N GLU A 86 -10.46 -11.29 9.85
CA GLU A 86 -11.65 -11.00 9.05
C GLU A 86 -11.44 -9.82 8.07
N SER A 87 -10.75 -8.76 8.53
CA SER A 87 -10.51 -7.57 7.71
C SER A 87 -9.43 -7.80 6.66
N CYS A 88 -8.32 -8.45 7.04
CA CYS A 88 -7.19 -8.73 6.17
C CYS A 88 -7.54 -9.76 5.10
N ASP A 89 -8.36 -10.77 5.42
CA ASP A 89 -8.89 -11.73 4.44
C ASP A 89 -9.77 -11.03 3.40
N CYS A 90 -10.73 -10.21 3.84
CA CYS A 90 -11.56 -9.43 2.92
C CYS A 90 -10.72 -8.57 1.96
N ILE A 91 -9.67 -7.92 2.48
CA ILE A 91 -8.78 -7.08 1.68
C ILE A 91 -8.01 -7.94 0.67
N ALA A 92 -7.44 -9.06 1.12
CA ALA A 92 -6.71 -10.00 0.26
C ALA A 92 -7.59 -10.53 -0.88
N GLU A 93 -8.81 -10.97 -0.56
CA GLU A 93 -9.83 -11.42 -1.51
C GLU A 93 -10.21 -10.33 -2.52
N HIS A 94 -10.22 -9.06 -2.11
CA HIS A 94 -10.53 -7.96 -3.01
C HIS A 94 -9.39 -7.69 -3.98
N ILE A 95 -8.14 -7.68 -3.50
CA ILE A 95 -6.95 -7.42 -4.33
C ILE A 95 -6.71 -8.57 -5.32
N MET A 96 -6.93 -9.84 -4.92
CA MET A 96 -6.66 -10.98 -5.81
C MET A 96 -7.57 -11.05 -7.05
N LYS A 97 -8.72 -10.36 -7.04
CA LYS A 97 -9.69 -10.37 -8.16
C LYS A 97 -9.10 -9.82 -9.45
N ASP A 98 -8.23 -8.82 -9.35
CA ASP A 98 -7.61 -8.16 -10.49
C ASP A 98 -6.08 -8.14 -10.40
N LEU A 99 -5.50 -9.04 -9.59
CA LEU A 99 -4.05 -9.13 -9.37
C LEU A 99 -3.32 -9.39 -10.68
N SER A 100 -2.39 -8.48 -11.03
CA SER A 100 -1.54 -8.64 -12.20
C SER A 100 -0.44 -9.66 -11.91
N GLU A 101 0.06 -10.31 -12.95
CA GLU A 101 1.21 -11.21 -12.83
C GLU A 101 2.43 -10.50 -12.22
N ILE A 102 2.68 -9.24 -12.63
CA ILE A 102 3.81 -8.44 -12.15
C ILE A 102 3.67 -8.09 -10.67
N ASP A 103 2.47 -7.70 -10.21
CA ASP A 103 2.23 -7.41 -8.80
C ASP A 103 2.35 -8.68 -7.95
N ALA A 104 1.90 -9.84 -8.46
CA ALA A 104 2.05 -11.11 -7.78
C ALA A 104 3.53 -11.51 -7.64
N GLU A 105 4.30 -11.47 -8.74
CA GLU A 105 5.74 -11.75 -8.76
C GLU A 105 6.48 -10.84 -7.77
N LYS A 106 6.27 -9.52 -7.87
CA LYS A 106 6.93 -8.55 -6.98
C LYS A 106 6.58 -8.76 -5.51
N TYR A 107 5.33 -9.09 -5.20
CA TYR A 107 4.91 -9.28 -3.82
C TYR A 107 5.42 -10.61 -3.23
N LEU A 108 5.31 -11.69 -4.00
CA LEU A 108 5.61 -13.05 -3.56
C LEU A 108 7.12 -13.34 -3.59
N GLU A 109 7.79 -12.96 -4.67
CA GLU A 109 9.22 -13.25 -4.87
C GLU A 109 10.12 -12.12 -4.38
N ASP A 110 9.83 -10.88 -4.78
CA ASP A 110 10.69 -9.72 -4.44
C ASP A 110 10.35 -9.11 -3.07
N HIS A 111 9.24 -9.53 -2.45
CA HIS A 111 8.70 -8.96 -1.22
C HIS A 111 8.52 -7.43 -1.28
N GLU A 112 8.18 -6.92 -2.46
CA GLU A 112 7.98 -5.50 -2.74
C GLU A 112 6.49 -5.15 -2.78
N ASP A 113 6.09 -4.18 -1.95
CA ASP A 113 4.76 -3.56 -2.02
C ASP A 113 4.74 -2.50 -3.14
N THR A 114 4.31 -2.90 -4.34
CA THR A 114 4.22 -2.00 -5.49
C THR A 114 3.25 -0.84 -5.25
N HIS A 115 3.46 0.29 -5.93
CA HIS A 115 2.52 1.41 -5.83
C HIS A 115 1.11 1.03 -6.33
N THR A 116 1.01 0.13 -7.31
CA THR A 116 -0.28 -0.42 -7.75
C THR A 116 -0.95 -1.24 -6.66
N LEU A 117 -0.20 -2.11 -5.96
CA LEU A 117 -0.72 -2.86 -4.81
C LEU A 117 -1.17 -1.95 -3.67
N GLN A 118 -0.47 -0.83 -3.42
CA GLN A 118 -0.88 0.16 -2.43
C GLN A 118 -2.23 0.79 -2.79
N ILE A 119 -2.43 1.19 -4.05
CA ILE A 119 -3.71 1.72 -4.53
C ILE A 119 -4.84 0.68 -4.35
N LYS A 120 -4.57 -0.57 -4.73
CA LYS A 120 -5.52 -1.68 -4.58
C LYS A 120 -5.85 -1.95 -3.11
N PHE A 121 -4.85 -1.88 -2.24
CA PHE A 121 -5.04 -1.97 -0.80
C PHE A 121 -5.94 -0.86 -0.28
N ASP A 122 -5.74 0.40 -0.66
CA ASP A 122 -6.58 1.51 -0.21
C ASP A 122 -8.04 1.35 -0.65
N ALA A 123 -8.26 0.93 -1.90
CA ALA A 123 -9.59 0.64 -2.43
C ALA A 123 -10.26 -0.53 -1.70
N ALA A 124 -9.53 -1.62 -1.48
CA ALA A 124 -9.99 -2.79 -0.75
C ALA A 124 -10.28 -2.48 0.72
N ALA A 125 -9.43 -1.70 1.38
CA ALA A 125 -9.61 -1.27 2.76
C ALA A 125 -10.86 -0.40 2.91
N TYR A 126 -11.11 0.53 1.97
CA TYR A 126 -12.36 1.29 1.92
C TYR A 126 -13.57 0.34 1.85
N PHE A 127 -13.54 -0.63 0.94
CA PHE A 127 -14.62 -1.60 0.78
C PHE A 127 -14.84 -2.46 2.05
N CYS A 128 -13.78 -3.04 2.59
CA CYS A 128 -13.86 -4.00 3.69
C CYS A 128 -14.13 -3.36 5.05
N LEU A 129 -13.62 -2.15 5.29
CA LEU A 129 -13.71 -1.50 6.60
C LEU A 129 -14.85 -0.48 6.66
N GLN A 130 -15.10 0.25 5.57
CA GLN A 130 -15.97 1.43 5.59
C GLN A 130 -17.33 1.19 4.91
N ASN A 131 -17.44 0.27 3.95
CA ASN A 131 -18.70 -0.01 3.26
C ASN A 131 -19.62 -0.96 4.06
N LYS A 132 -19.72 -0.75 5.37
CA LYS A 132 -20.67 -1.48 6.22
C LYS A 132 -22.05 -0.84 6.06
N PRO A 133 -23.13 -1.64 5.88
CA PRO A 133 -24.48 -1.09 5.85
C PRO A 133 -24.72 -0.30 7.14
N GLN A 134 -25.18 0.95 6.99
CA GLN A 134 -25.52 1.80 8.12
C GLN A 134 -26.44 1.02 9.07
N PRO A 135 -26.15 0.98 10.39
CA PRO A 135 -27.04 0.30 11.33
C PRO A 135 -28.43 0.88 11.16
N LYS A 136 -29.43 0.00 10.97
CA LYS A 136 -30.83 0.42 10.93
C LYS A 136 -31.06 1.25 12.19
N GLY A 137 -31.41 2.52 12.01
CA GLY A 137 -31.57 3.46 13.11
C GLY A 137 -32.44 2.84 14.20
N PRO A 138 -32.17 3.11 15.49
CA PRO A 138 -32.95 2.54 16.57
C PRO A 138 -34.43 2.82 16.30
N HIS A 139 -35.27 1.78 16.40
CA HIS A 139 -36.72 1.94 16.40
C HIS A 139 -37.10 2.65 17.71
N LEU A 140 -36.95 3.98 17.72
CA LEU A 140 -37.15 4.78 18.92
C LEU A 140 -38.63 4.89 19.28
N PHE A 141 -39.54 4.78 18.30
CA PHE A 141 -40.98 4.80 18.55
C PHE A 141 -41.75 4.04 17.44
N GLY A 142 -42.41 2.93 17.80
CA GLY A 142 -43.36 2.19 16.93
C GLY A 142 -43.71 0.81 17.49
N LYS A 143 -45.01 0.55 17.72
CA LYS A 143 -45.56 -0.73 18.23
C LYS A 143 -45.32 -1.90 17.25
N PRO A 144 -45.36 -3.16 17.73
CA PRO A 144 -45.20 -4.37 16.91
C PRO A 144 -46.24 -4.44 15.78
#